data_AF-A0A4Y2TRF7-F1
#
_entry.id   AF-A0A4Y2TRF7-F1
#
_cell.length_a   1.000
_cell.length_b   1.000
_cell.length_c   1.000
_cell.angle_alpha   90.00
_cell.angle_beta   90.00
_cell.angle_gamma   90.00
#
_symmetry.space_group_name_H-M   'P 1'
#
loop_
_entity.id
_entity.type
_entity.pdbx_description
1 polymer ?
#
loop_
_entity_poly.entity_id
_entity_poly.type
_entity_poly.pdbx_seq_one_letter_code
_entity_poly.pdbx_strand_id
1 'polypeptide(L)'
;MDKLSPRLQRMVLELFKYNLQLRHVPGKNLYVADALSRNPLKCHEDTSFLEAGAAVVHIVLTASDKKTEILKKATKDDPVLSLIRNYREEGWPANFKEVLEKAKPFWDKKA
;
A
#
# COMPACT_ATOMS: atom_id res chain seq x y z
N MET A 1 1.03 15.74 -3.23
CA MET A 1 1.86 14.52 -3.10
C MET A 1 2.76 14.32 -4.32
N ASP A 2 2.24 14.54 -5.53
CA ASP A 2 2.89 14.20 -6.80
C ASP A 2 4.23 14.92 -7.11
N LYS A 3 4.58 15.97 -6.35
CA LYS A 3 5.86 16.70 -6.46
C LYS A 3 6.95 16.17 -5.51
N LEU A 4 6.63 15.25 -4.61
CA LEU A 4 7.56 14.66 -3.66
C LEU A 4 8.16 13.38 -4.23
N SER A 5 9.43 13.09 -3.91
CA SER A 5 10.03 11.79 -4.26
C SER A 5 9.28 10.66 -3.55
N PRO A 6 9.26 9.43 -4.11
CA PRO A 6 8.58 8.31 -3.48
C PRO A 6 8.99 8.06 -2.03
N ARG A 7 10.26 8.29 -1.69
CA ARG A 7 10.77 8.20 -0.31
C ARG A 7 10.13 9.25 0.61
N LEU A 8 10.04 10.49 0.15
CA LEU A 8 9.42 11.57 0.92
C LEU A 8 7.92 11.37 1.07
N GLN A 9 7.24 10.86 0.04
CA GLN A 9 5.82 10.52 0.15
C GLN A 9 5.59 9.53 1.28
N ARG A 10 6.37 8.43 1.35
CA ARG A 10 6.30 7.43 2.44
C ARG A 10 6.51 8.04 3.82
N MET A 11 7.55 8.85 3.99
CA MET A 11 7.81 9.54 5.26
C MET A 11 6.63 10.41 5.68
N VAL A 12 6.03 11.16 4.75
CA VAL A 12 4.87 12.00 5.07
C VAL A 12 3.69 11.12 5.49
N LEU A 13 3.41 10.03 4.76
CA LEU A 13 2.34 9.06 5.03
C LEU A 13 2.41 8.46 6.44
N GLU A 14 3.59 8.00 6.85
CA GLU A 14 3.82 7.44 8.18
C GLU A 14 3.63 8.49 9.28
N LEU A 15 3.94 9.74 8.97
CA LEU A 15 3.86 10.85 9.89
C LEU A 15 2.48 11.53 9.93
N PHE A 16 1.53 11.19 9.05
CA PHE A 16 0.17 11.79 9.04
C PHE A 16 -0.59 11.64 10.36
N LYS A 17 -0.27 10.60 11.14
CA LYS A 17 -0.87 10.38 12.46
C LYS A 17 -0.50 11.45 13.49
N TYR A 18 0.47 12.31 13.18
CA TYR A 18 0.91 13.40 14.03
C TYR A 18 0.56 14.76 13.39
N ASN A 19 0.17 15.72 14.23
CA ASN A 19 0.07 17.11 13.80
C ASN A 19 1.46 17.76 13.83
N LEU A 20 2.18 17.67 12.71
CA LEU A 20 3.58 18.11 12.61
C LEU A 20 3.77 19.38 11.79
N GLN A 21 4.75 20.18 12.20
CA GLN A 21 5.23 21.33 11.45
C GLN A 21 6.67 21.10 11.00
N LEU A 22 6.90 21.00 9.69
CA LEU A 22 8.23 20.83 9.13
C LEU A 22 8.93 22.20 9.00
N ARG A 23 10.10 22.34 9.61
CA ARG A 23 10.96 23.53 9.50
C ARG A 23 12.39 23.14 9.17
N HIS A 24 13.04 23.92 8.30
CA HIS A 24 14.46 23.77 8.04
C HIS A 24 15.27 24.28 9.24
N VAL A 25 16.26 23.50 9.66
CA VAL A 25 17.22 23.88 10.71
C VAL A 25 18.62 23.86 10.10
N PRO A 26 19.37 24.98 10.11
CA PRO A 26 20.74 25.01 9.62
C PRO A 26 21.65 24.02 10.37
N GLY A 27 22.59 23.39 9.66
CA GLY A 27 23.48 22.36 10.23
C GLY A 27 24.23 22.78 11.50
N LYS A 28 24.63 24.05 11.60
CA LYS A 28 25.29 24.59 12.81
C LYS A 28 24.45 24.48 14.09
N ASN A 29 23.13 24.34 13.97
CA ASN A 29 22.20 24.19 15.08
C ASN A 29 21.76 22.73 15.30
N LEU A 30 22.23 21.78 14.48
CA LEU A 30 21.87 20.35 14.57
C LEU A 30 22.87 19.51 15.38
N TYR A 31 23.81 20.14 16.09
CA TYR A 31 24.92 19.46 16.78
C TYR A 31 24.48 18.36 17.74
N VAL A 32 23.35 18.51 18.44
CA VAL A 32 22.82 17.46 19.34
C VAL A 32 22.37 16.24 18.53
N ALA A 33 21.57 16.45 17.48
CA ALA A 33 21.07 15.37 16.63
C ALA A 33 22.21 14.71 15.83
N ASP A 34 23.19 15.49 15.37
CA ASP A 34 24.39 14.98 14.67
C ASP A 34 25.24 14.11 15.62
N ALA A 35 25.49 14.57 16.85
CA ALA A 35 26.25 13.79 17.83
C ALA A 35 25.56 12.46 18.20
N LEU A 36 24.25 12.48 18.43
CA LEU A 36 23.49 11.26 18.75
C LEU A 36 23.41 10.29 17.57
N SER A 37 23.22 10.79 16.35
CA SER A 37 23.15 9.93 15.15
C SER A 37 24.49 9.29 14.79
N ARG A 38 25.62 9.91 15.17
CA ARG A 38 26.98 9.38 14.97
C ARG A 38 27.45 8.43 16.06
N ASN A 39 26.80 8.42 17.22
CA ASN A 39 27.16 7.55 18.35
C ASN A 39 25.96 6.69 18.81
N PRO A 40 25.44 5.80 17.94
CA PRO A 40 24.33 4.93 18.30
C PRO A 40 24.74 3.92 19.37
N LEU A 41 23.84 3.67 20.32
CA LEU A 41 24.00 2.57 21.27
C LEU A 41 23.78 1.23 20.54
N LYS A 42 24.49 0.19 20.97
CA LYS A 42 24.25 -1.19 20.52
C LYS A 42 22.96 -1.71 21.16
N CYS A 43 21.81 -1.28 20.65
CA CYS A 43 20.51 -1.84 20.98
C CYS A 43 20.00 -2.71 19.83
N HIS A 44 19.04 -3.59 20.14
CA HIS A 44 18.31 -4.33 19.13
C HIS A 44 17.62 -3.31 18.21
N GLU A 45 17.94 -3.30 16.92
CA GLU A 45 17.24 -2.44 15.98
C GLU A 45 15.81 -2.98 15.80
N ASP A 46 14.82 -2.14 16.11
CA ASP A 46 13.44 -2.39 15.73
C ASP A 46 13.32 -2.22 14.21
N THR A 47 13.56 -3.32 13.48
CA THR A 47 13.46 -3.36 12.01
C THR A 47 12.01 -3.29 11.51
N SER A 48 11.03 -3.26 12.42
CA SER A 48 9.61 -3.07 12.12
C SER A 48 9.34 -1.82 11.28
N PHE A 49 10.18 -0.78 11.41
CA PHE A 49 10.14 0.43 10.60
C PHE A 49 10.42 0.16 9.10
N LEU A 50 11.39 -0.69 8.80
CA LEU A 50 11.74 -1.06 7.42
C LEU A 50 10.64 -1.93 6.77
N GLU A 51 10.01 -2.80 7.56
CA GLU A 51 8.88 -3.63 7.12
C GLU A 51 7.60 -2.81 6.88
N ALA A 52 7.28 -1.87 7.77
CA ALA A 52 6.10 -1.02 7.66
C ALA A 52 6.14 -0.11 6.41
N GLY A 53 7.31 0.42 6.07
CA GLY A 53 7.50 1.26 4.88
C GLY A 53 7.23 0.54 3.56
N ALA A 54 7.38 -0.80 3.50
CA ALA A 54 6.99 -1.61 2.35
C ALA A 54 5.46 -1.77 2.26
N ALA A 55 4.78 -1.95 3.39
CA ALA A 55 3.32 -2.07 3.45
C ALA A 55 2.60 -0.75 3.12
N VAL A 56 3.14 0.40 3.54
CA VAL A 56 2.54 1.73 3.26
C VAL A 56 2.46 2.00 1.75
N VAL A 57 3.44 1.56 0.95
CA VAL A 57 3.41 1.72 -0.53
C VAL A 57 2.19 1.04 -1.16
N HIS A 58 1.73 -0.08 -0.60
CA HIS A 58 0.54 -0.77 -1.07
C HIS A 58 -0.76 -0.06 -0.66
N ILE A 59 -0.79 0.65 0.48
CA ILE A 59 -2.01 1.29 1.02
C ILE A 59 -2.28 2.65 0.35
N VAL A 60 -1.26 3.35 -0.15
CA VAL A 60 -1.37 4.70 -0.75
C VAL A 60 -2.15 4.72 -2.05
N LEU A 61 -2.46 3.56 -2.60
CA LEU A 61 -3.38 3.41 -3.73
C LEU A 61 -4.85 3.52 -3.33
N THR A 62 -5.19 4.18 -2.22
CA THR A 62 -6.56 4.67 -2.02
C THR A 62 -6.86 5.70 -3.10
N ALA A 63 -7.48 5.21 -4.17
CA ALA A 63 -8.06 6.02 -5.23
C ALA A 63 -8.93 7.12 -4.58
N SER A 64 -8.80 8.36 -5.06
CA SER A 64 -9.77 9.43 -4.74
C SER A 64 -11.19 8.97 -5.05
N ASP A 65 -12.22 9.50 -4.37
CA ASP A 65 -13.63 9.15 -4.60
C ASP A 65 -14.04 9.12 -6.09
N LYS A 66 -13.49 10.04 -6.89
CA LYS A 66 -13.71 10.03 -8.34
C LYS A 66 -13.09 8.80 -9.03
N LYS A 67 -11.87 8.43 -8.63
CA LYS A 67 -11.17 7.25 -9.16
C LYS A 67 -11.79 5.95 -8.63
N THR A 68 -12.31 5.92 -7.40
CA THR A 68 -13.02 4.74 -6.88
C THR A 68 -14.32 4.51 -7.64
N GLU A 69 -15.08 5.56 -7.96
CA GLU A 69 -16.28 5.43 -8.81
C GLU A 69 -15.94 4.93 -10.23
N ILE A 70 -14.85 5.43 -10.83
CA ILE A 70 -14.36 4.93 -12.13
C ILE A 70 -13.99 3.44 -12.02
N LEU A 71 -13.27 3.05 -10.97
CA LEU A 71 -12.89 1.65 -10.75
C LEU A 71 -14.12 0.77 -10.52
N LYS A 72 -15.08 1.18 -9.69
CA LYS A 72 -16.33 0.45 -9.48
C LYS A 72 -17.06 0.21 -10.80
N LYS A 73 -17.17 1.25 -11.64
CA LYS A 73 -17.82 1.15 -12.94
C LYS A 73 -17.05 0.20 -13.87
N ALA A 74 -15.75 0.40 -14.02
CA ALA A 74 -14.91 -0.45 -14.86
C ALA A 74 -14.91 -1.92 -14.40
N THR A 75 -14.90 -2.17 -13.09
CA THR A 75 -15.01 -3.51 -12.52
C THR A 75 -16.37 -4.14 -12.75
N LYS A 76 -17.46 -3.36 -12.71
CA LYS A 76 -18.81 -3.85 -13.01
C LYS A 76 -18.99 -4.19 -14.50
N ASP A 77 -18.36 -3.40 -15.37
CA ASP A 77 -18.44 -3.58 -16.82
C ASP A 77 -17.49 -4.69 -17.33
N ASP A 78 -16.55 -5.15 -16.49
CA ASP A 78 -15.62 -6.23 -16.82
C ASP A 78 -16.32 -7.62 -16.75
N PRO A 79 -16.36 -8.36 -17.87
CA PRO A 79 -17.06 -9.65 -17.92
C PRO A 79 -16.34 -10.77 -17.14
N VAL A 80 -15.02 -10.69 -16.96
CA VAL A 80 -14.25 -11.68 -16.21
C VAL A 80 -14.44 -11.46 -14.71
N LEU A 81 -14.39 -10.20 -14.25
CA LEU A 81 -14.62 -9.88 -12.84
C LEU A 81 -16.07 -10.14 -12.42
N SER A 82 -17.03 -9.89 -13.31
CA SER A 82 -18.44 -10.26 -13.10
C SER A 82 -18.61 -11.78 -12.97
N LEU A 83 -17.94 -12.56 -13.82
CA LEU A 83 -17.95 -14.03 -13.73
C LEU A 83 -17.34 -14.52 -12.40
N ILE A 84 -16.21 -13.97 -11.98
CA ILE A 84 -15.57 -14.32 -10.71
C ILE A 84 -16.46 -13.95 -9.52
N ARG A 85 -17.15 -12.82 -9.60
CA ARG A 85 -18.13 -12.42 -8.59
C ARG A 85 -19.25 -13.46 -8.47
N ASN A 86 -19.78 -13.95 -9.59
CA ASN A 86 -20.81 -14.99 -9.57
C ASN A 86 -20.27 -16.29 -8.96
N TYR A 87 -19.06 -16.75 -9.32
CA TYR A 87 -18.44 -17.91 -8.67
C TYR A 87 -18.20 -17.74 -7.17
N ARG A 88 -18.08 -16.50 -6.69
CA ARG A 88 -17.97 -16.23 -5.25
C ARG A 88 -19.33 -16.27 -4.55
N GLU A 89 -20.40 -15.84 -5.22
CA GLU A 89 -21.76 -15.83 -4.68
C GLU A 89 -22.45 -17.21 -4.78
N GLU A 90 -22.26 -17.93 -5.89
CA GLU A 90 -22.89 -19.23 -6.19
C GLU A 90 -21.99 -20.42 -5.85
N GLY A 91 -20.68 -20.18 -5.65
CA GLY A 91 -19.67 -21.20 -5.44
C GLY A 91 -18.88 -21.53 -6.71
N TRP A 92 -17.63 -21.94 -6.52
CA TRP A 92 -16.77 -22.38 -7.62
C TRP A 92 -17.19 -23.76 -8.11
N PRO A 93 -17.02 -24.08 -9.41
CA PRO A 93 -17.18 -25.43 -9.93
C PRO A 93 -16.34 -26.44 -9.14
N ALA A 94 -16.78 -27.69 -9.02
CA ALA A 94 -16.05 -28.69 -8.22
C ALA A 94 -14.69 -29.04 -8.85
N ASN A 95 -14.63 -29.03 -10.18
CA ASN A 95 -13.45 -29.41 -10.93
C ASN A 95 -12.85 -28.23 -11.70
N PHE A 96 -11.53 -28.10 -11.70
CA PHE A 96 -10.80 -27.09 -12.47
C PHE A 96 -11.12 -27.13 -13.98
N LYS A 97 -11.48 -28.30 -14.51
CA LYS A 97 -11.86 -28.48 -15.92
C LYS A 97 -13.20 -27.84 -16.28
N GLU A 98 -14.09 -27.67 -15.30
CA GLU A 98 -15.42 -27.05 -15.47
C GLU A 98 -15.35 -25.52 -15.40
N VAL A 99 -14.21 -24.99 -14.94
CA VAL A 99 -13.98 -23.55 -14.87
C VAL A 99 -13.74 -22.99 -16.27
N LEU A 100 -14.58 -22.02 -16.64
CA LEU A 100 -14.39 -21.19 -17.83
C LEU A 100 -12.93 -20.70 -17.95
N GLU A 101 -12.36 -20.81 -19.14
CA GLU A 101 -10.94 -20.49 -19.43
C GLU A 101 -10.50 -19.15 -18.84
N LYS A 102 -11.35 -18.13 -18.94
CA LYS A 102 -11.08 -16.77 -18.47
C LYS A 102 -10.97 -16.66 -16.94
N ALA A 103 -11.58 -17.58 -16.21
CA ALA A 103 -11.58 -17.61 -14.75
C ALA A 103 -10.52 -18.57 -14.16
N LYS A 104 -9.89 -19.43 -14.96
CA LYS A 104 -8.83 -20.35 -14.51
C LYS A 104 -7.68 -19.67 -13.75
N PRO A 105 -7.18 -18.49 -14.15
CA PRO A 105 -6.09 -17.80 -13.42
C PRO A 105 -6.46 -17.42 -11.98
N PHE A 106 -7.75 -17.41 -11.64
CA PHE A 106 -8.26 -16.98 -10.34
C PHE A 106 -8.63 -18.16 -9.44
N TRP A 107 -8.54 -19.40 -9.93
CA TRP A 107 -8.90 -20.62 -9.20
C TRP A 107 -8.10 -20.80 -7.90
N ASP A 108 -6.80 -20.54 -7.93
CA ASP A 108 -5.92 -20.65 -6.76
C ASP A 108 -6.21 -19.57 -5.69
N LYS A 109 -7.07 -18.60 -6.02
CA LYS A 109 -7.54 -17.54 -5.12
C LYS A 109 -8.99 -17.73 -4.68
N LYS A 110 -9.57 -18.93 -4.85
CA LYS A 110 -10.84 -19.28 -4.23
C LYS A 110 -10.64 -19.23 -2.70
N ALA A 111 -11.29 -18.27 -2.04
CA ALA A 111 -11.29 -18.12 -0.59
C ALA A 111 -12.56 -18.74 -0.01
#